data_AF-A0A948Q1H3-F1
#
_entry.id   AF-A0A948Q1H3-F1
#
_cell.length_a   1.000
_cell.length_b   1.000
_cell.length_c   1.000
_cell.angle_alpha   90.00
_cell.angle_beta   90.00
_cell.angle_gamma   90.00
#
_symmetry.space_group_name_H-M   'P 1'
#
loop_
_entity.id
_entity.type
_entity.pdbx_description
1 polymer ?
#
loop_
_entity_poly.entity_id
_entity_poly.type
_entity_poly.pdbx_seq_one_letter_code
_entity_poly.pdbx_strand_id
1 'polypeptide(L)'
;AALAACGVALIDLVAPTTDADRLEVFGRESVGFLYLVSSTGVTGKRSGGDLAGYLHRVRAACPQPLFVGFGIDSPDVAREVCRHADGVIIGSALLRIISEAPDGQAVSRAGAFLRAVNAVMSPATRGERP
;
A
#
# COMPACT_ATOMS: atom_id res chain seq x y z
N ALA A 1 -6.26 20.36 10.84
CA ALA A 1 -6.09 21.84 10.83
C ALA A 1 -4.62 22.27 10.88
N ALA A 2 -3.85 21.90 11.92
CA ALA A 2 -2.46 22.36 12.06
C ALA A 2 -1.51 21.88 10.94
N LEU A 3 -1.52 20.58 10.58
CA LEU A 3 -0.68 20.04 9.50
C LEU A 3 -1.04 20.62 8.12
N ALA A 4 -2.34 20.78 7.86
CA ALA A 4 -2.85 21.34 6.62
C ALA A 4 -2.40 22.79 6.40
N ALA A 5 -2.33 23.60 7.48
CA ALA A 5 -1.80 24.96 7.40
C ALA A 5 -0.32 25.01 6.98
N CYS A 6 0.42 23.92 7.17
CA CYS A 6 1.81 23.77 6.73
C CYS A 6 1.94 23.05 5.37
N GLY A 7 0.83 22.77 4.67
CA GLY A 7 0.85 22.01 3.41
C GLY A 7 1.21 20.53 3.57
N VAL A 8 1.07 19.96 4.78
CA VAL A 8 1.36 18.56 5.07
C VAL A 8 0.06 17.77 5.21
N ALA A 9 -0.08 16.71 4.40
CA ALA A 9 -1.17 15.75 4.51
C ALA A 9 -0.86 14.70 5.60
N LEU A 10 -1.81 14.47 6.50
CA LEU A 10 -1.75 13.34 7.44
C LEU A 10 -2.29 12.10 6.72
N ILE A 11 -1.45 11.08 6.56
CA ILE A 11 -1.83 9.80 5.98
C ILE A 11 -2.28 8.86 7.11
N ASP A 12 -3.55 8.50 7.10
CA ASP A 12 -4.13 7.61 8.09
C ASP A 12 -3.74 6.16 7.84
N LEU A 13 -3.51 5.45 8.94
CA LEU A 13 -3.14 4.04 8.94
C LEU A 13 -4.33 3.19 9.39
N VAL A 14 -4.73 2.24 8.56
CA VAL A 14 -5.90 1.39 8.77
C VAL A 14 -5.46 -0.06 8.89
N ALA A 15 -5.94 -0.74 9.92
CA ALA A 15 -5.62 -2.13 10.22
C ALA A 15 -6.83 -3.06 10.01
N PRO A 16 -6.64 -4.38 9.86
CA PRO A 16 -7.74 -5.33 9.76
C PRO A 16 -8.68 -5.32 10.99
N THR A 17 -8.17 -4.88 12.13
CA THR A 17 -8.90 -4.76 13.40
C THR A 17 -9.60 -3.41 13.58
N THR A 18 -9.46 -2.48 12.64
CA THR A 18 -10.20 -1.21 12.65
C THR A 18 -11.70 -1.51 12.53
N ASP A 19 -12.48 -0.94 13.44
CA ASP A 19 -13.93 -1.08 13.52
C ASP A 19 -14.66 -0.18 12.49
N ALA A 20 -15.94 -0.45 12.28
CA ALA A 20 -16.74 0.20 11.24
C ALA A 20 -16.86 1.71 11.49
N ASP A 21 -17.16 2.13 12.72
CA ASP A 21 -17.30 3.53 13.11
C ASP A 21 -16.03 4.33 12.78
N ARG A 22 -14.85 3.73 12.97
CA ARG A 22 -13.59 4.39 12.63
C ARG A 22 -13.35 4.46 11.13
N LEU A 23 -13.77 3.45 10.37
CA LEU A 23 -13.70 3.51 8.91
C LEU A 23 -14.59 4.62 8.35
N GLU A 24 -15.76 4.89 8.94
CA GLU A 24 -16.60 6.02 8.54
C GLU A 24 -15.94 7.38 8.81
N VAL A 25 -15.25 7.50 9.95
CA VAL A 25 -14.45 8.71 10.26
C VAL A 25 -13.34 8.89 9.22
N PHE A 26 -12.59 7.84 8.89
CA PHE A 26 -11.57 7.90 7.85
C PHE A 26 -12.16 8.27 6.48
N GLY A 27 -13.29 7.67 6.11
CA GLY A 27 -13.97 7.99 4.86
C GLY A 27 -14.35 9.46 4.71
N ARG A 28 -14.66 10.14 5.83
CA ARG A 28 -15.01 11.56 5.86
C ARG A 28 -13.82 12.51 5.98
N GLU A 29 -12.79 12.14 6.75
CA GLU A 29 -11.78 13.09 7.23
C GLU A 29 -10.39 12.87 6.63
N SER A 30 -10.09 11.65 6.14
CA SER A 30 -8.76 11.33 5.62
C SER A 30 -8.51 12.03 4.28
N VAL A 31 -7.27 12.49 4.10
CA VAL A 31 -6.81 13.17 2.88
C VAL A 31 -5.65 12.43 2.25
N GLY A 32 -5.44 12.63 0.96
CA GLY A 32 -4.38 11.92 0.23
C GLY A 32 -4.77 10.47 -0.03
N PHE A 33 -4.25 9.54 0.79
CA PHE A 33 -4.52 8.11 0.66
C PHE A 33 -4.60 7.44 2.04
N LEU A 34 -5.15 6.23 2.08
CA LEU A 34 -5.13 5.39 3.27
C LEU A 34 -4.00 4.37 3.20
N TYR A 35 -3.18 4.33 4.24
CA TYR A 35 -2.14 3.31 4.42
C TYR A 35 -2.77 2.09 5.09
N LEU A 36 -2.89 1.00 4.35
CA LEU A 36 -3.45 -0.25 4.86
C LEU A 36 -2.33 -1.17 5.32
N VAL A 37 -2.29 -1.45 6.62
CA VAL A 37 -1.33 -2.41 7.18
C VAL A 37 -1.83 -3.83 7.01
N SER A 38 -1.07 -4.65 6.27
CA SER A 38 -1.31 -6.08 6.21
C SER A 38 -0.45 -6.80 7.25
N SER A 39 -1.02 -7.06 8.45
CA SER A 39 -0.36 -7.86 9.49
C SER A 39 -0.54 -9.37 9.29
N THR A 40 -1.46 -9.77 8.40
CA THR A 40 -1.70 -11.17 8.06
C THR A 40 -0.88 -11.47 6.80
N GLY A 41 0.30 -12.07 7.01
CA GLY A 41 1.39 -12.13 6.05
C GLY A 41 1.00 -12.54 4.64
N VAL A 42 1.37 -11.70 3.67
CA VAL A 42 1.48 -12.06 2.25
C VAL A 42 2.75 -12.87 1.96
N THR A 43 3.58 -13.17 2.96
CA THR A 43 4.79 -13.99 2.79
C THR A 43 4.48 -15.47 3.03
N GLY A 44 4.68 -16.25 1.96
CA GLY A 44 4.67 -17.70 1.86
C GLY A 44 4.57 -18.55 3.14
N LYS A 45 3.65 -19.53 3.06
CA LYS A 45 3.53 -20.78 3.86
C LYS A 45 2.48 -20.85 4.96
N ARG A 46 1.65 -19.85 5.19
CA ARG A 46 0.38 -20.04 5.92
C ARG A 46 -0.70 -19.17 5.29
N SER A 47 -1.76 -19.82 4.80
CA SER A 47 -3.06 -19.23 4.52
C SER A 47 -3.46 -18.31 5.68
N GLY A 48 -3.40 -16.99 5.48
CA GLY A 48 -3.50 -16.06 6.60
C GLY A 48 -4.10 -14.74 6.16
N GLY A 49 -5.40 -14.58 6.41
CA GLY A 49 -6.17 -13.34 6.27
C GLY A 49 -6.99 -13.24 4.97
N ASP A 50 -8.27 -12.89 5.11
CA ASP A 50 -9.13 -12.46 4.01
C ASP A 50 -8.75 -11.03 3.60
N LEU A 51 -7.60 -10.88 2.93
CA LEU A 51 -7.14 -9.57 2.44
C LEU A 51 -8.18 -8.95 1.50
N ALA A 52 -8.79 -9.75 0.63
CA ALA A 52 -9.80 -9.27 -0.31
C ALA A 52 -11.03 -8.70 0.44
N GLY A 53 -11.57 -9.42 1.42
CA GLY A 53 -12.70 -8.95 2.23
C GLY A 53 -12.34 -7.76 3.12
N TYR A 54 -11.13 -7.73 3.67
CA TYR A 54 -10.62 -6.57 4.39
C TYR A 54 -10.59 -5.32 3.51
N LEU A 55 -9.95 -5.40 2.33
CA LEU A 55 -9.86 -4.30 1.38
C LEU A 55 -11.24 -3.89 0.86
N HIS A 56 -12.13 -4.86 0.62
CA HIS A 56 -13.50 -4.60 0.20
C HIS A 56 -14.29 -3.80 1.25
N ARG A 57 -14.21 -4.20 2.52
CA ARG A 57 -14.84 -3.48 3.64
C ARG A 57 -14.33 -2.05 3.76
N VAL A 58 -13.02 -1.84 3.66
CA VAL A 58 -12.43 -0.49 3.72
C VAL A 58 -12.87 0.35 2.52
N ARG A 59 -12.81 -0.20 1.30
CA ARG A 59 -13.24 0.49 0.07
C ARG A 59 -14.71 0.91 0.13
N ALA A 60 -15.57 0.11 0.76
CA ALA A 60 -16.99 0.44 0.91
C ALA A 60 -17.22 1.68 1.80
N ALA A 61 -16.37 1.92 2.79
CA ALA A 61 -16.47 3.05 3.70
C ALA A 61 -15.61 4.26 3.30
N CYS A 62 -14.51 4.02 2.56
CA CYS A 62 -13.47 5.00 2.30
C CYS A 62 -13.29 5.27 0.80
N PRO A 63 -13.69 6.44 0.30
CA PRO A 63 -13.52 6.80 -1.12
C PRO A 63 -12.08 7.15 -1.49
N GLN A 64 -11.17 7.31 -0.54
CA GLN A 64 -9.76 7.65 -0.79
C GLN A 64 -9.03 6.50 -1.52
N PRO A 65 -7.92 6.81 -2.22
CA PRO A 65 -6.99 5.79 -2.70
C PRO A 65 -6.48 4.88 -1.57
N LEU A 66 -6.45 3.58 -1.84
CA LEU A 66 -6.05 2.55 -0.90
C LEU A 66 -4.66 2.01 -1.27
N PHE A 67 -3.68 2.20 -0.39
CA PHE A 67 -2.33 1.69 -0.59
C PHE A 67 -1.99 0.67 0.48
N VAL A 68 -1.58 -0.53 0.06
CA VAL A 68 -1.28 -1.61 0.99
C VAL A 68 0.22 -1.66 1.24
N GLY A 69 0.59 -1.60 2.51
CA GLY A 69 1.95 -1.86 2.97
C GLY A 69 2.05 -3.19 3.69
N PHE A 70 3.31 -3.54 4.01
CA PHE A 70 3.73 -4.74 4.75
C PHE A 70 3.68 -6.04 3.93
N GLY A 71 4.87 -6.64 3.74
CA GLY A 71 5.04 -7.94 3.08
C GLY A 71 5.13 -7.91 1.55
N ILE A 72 5.16 -6.73 0.92
CA ILE A 72 5.35 -6.60 -0.53
C ILE A 72 6.84 -6.75 -0.87
N ASP A 73 7.24 -7.95 -1.28
CA ASP A 73 8.65 -8.30 -1.54
C ASP A 73 8.95 -8.72 -2.98
N SER A 74 7.93 -8.83 -3.81
CA SER A 74 8.02 -9.32 -5.18
C SER A 74 6.95 -8.70 -6.07
N PRO A 75 7.17 -8.64 -7.40
CA PRO A 75 6.15 -8.24 -8.35
C PRO A 75 4.88 -9.10 -8.26
N ASP A 76 5.00 -10.40 -8.02
CA ASP A 76 3.83 -11.28 -7.94
C ASP A 76 2.93 -10.96 -6.75
N VAL A 77 3.52 -10.68 -5.58
CA VAL A 77 2.77 -10.18 -4.42
C VAL A 77 2.14 -8.82 -4.73
N ALA A 78 2.87 -7.91 -5.37
CA ALA A 78 2.33 -6.60 -5.74
C ALA A 78 1.13 -6.72 -6.69
N ARG A 79 1.19 -7.63 -7.68
CA ARG A 79 0.09 -7.90 -8.62
C ARG A 79 -1.16 -8.38 -7.89
N GLU A 80 -1.02 -9.35 -6.99
CA GLU A 80 -2.16 -9.93 -6.26
C GLU A 80 -2.86 -8.87 -5.40
N VAL A 81 -2.08 -8.04 -4.71
CA VAL A 81 -2.59 -6.94 -3.89
C VAL A 81 -3.29 -5.87 -4.73
N CYS A 82 -2.71 -5.51 -5.89
CA CYS A 82 -3.29 -4.49 -6.79
C CYS A 82 -4.57 -4.95 -7.50
N ARG A 83 -5.01 -6.21 -7.33
CA ARG A 83 -6.37 -6.63 -7.74
C ARG A 83 -7.46 -5.96 -6.90
N HIS A 84 -7.11 -5.51 -5.70
CA HIS A 84 -8.06 -5.03 -4.69
C HIS A 84 -7.68 -3.65 -4.10
N ALA A 85 -6.47 -3.14 -4.40
CA ALA A 85 -5.95 -1.88 -3.91
C ALA A 85 -5.47 -1.00 -5.08
N ASP A 86 -5.35 0.32 -4.83
CA ASP A 86 -4.91 1.29 -5.83
C ASP A 86 -3.37 1.32 -5.97
N GLY A 87 -2.64 0.75 -4.99
CA GLY A 87 -1.19 0.59 -5.05
C GLY A 87 -0.57 -0.14 -3.86
N VAL A 88 0.77 -0.22 -3.87
CA VAL A 88 1.56 -0.90 -2.84
C VAL A 88 2.65 0.00 -2.26
N ILE A 89 3.04 -0.26 -1.02
CA ILE A 89 4.11 0.44 -0.31
C ILE A 89 5.21 -0.58 0.04
N ILE A 90 6.43 -0.31 -0.44
CA ILE A 90 7.57 -1.23 -0.32
C ILE A 90 8.68 -0.56 0.50
N GLY A 91 8.98 -1.14 1.66
CA GLY A 91 10.08 -0.69 2.53
C GLY A 91 11.19 -1.73 2.63
N SER A 92 10.97 -2.79 3.41
CA SER A 92 11.99 -3.78 3.78
C SER A 92 12.64 -4.47 2.57
N ALA A 93 11.87 -4.84 1.55
CA ALA A 93 12.42 -5.47 0.34
C ALA A 93 13.33 -4.53 -0.44
N LEU A 94 12.97 -3.26 -0.56
CA LEU A 94 13.80 -2.25 -1.22
C LEU A 94 15.09 -2.00 -0.44
N LEU A 95 15.00 -1.86 0.88
CA LEU A 95 16.17 -1.70 1.76
C LEU A 95 17.10 -2.91 1.66
N ARG A 96 16.56 -4.13 1.68
CA ARG A 96 17.34 -5.36 1.51
C ARG A 96 18.09 -5.38 0.18
N ILE A 97 17.43 -5.03 -0.92
CA ILE A 97 18.06 -4.95 -2.25
C ILE A 97 19.21 -3.94 -2.26
N ILE A 98 19.04 -2.79 -1.60
CA ILE A 98 20.07 -1.75 -1.49
C ILE A 98 21.23 -2.23 -0.63
N SER A 99 20.96 -2.84 0.52
CA SER A 99 21.99 -3.30 1.47
C SER A 99 22.79 -4.52 0.98
N GLU A 100 22.17 -5.39 0.17
CA GLU A 100 22.82 -6.58 -0.40
C GLU A 100 23.45 -6.31 -1.78
N ALA A 101 23.33 -5.09 -2.31
CA ALA A 101 23.90 -4.75 -3.60
C ALA A 101 25.43 -4.61 -3.51
N PRO A 102 26.17 -5.14 -4.51
CA PRO A 102 27.58 -4.80 -4.66
C PRO A 102 27.79 -3.30 -4.83
N ASP A 103 28.98 -2.82 -4.50
CA ASP A 103 29.37 -1.41 -4.65
C ASP A 103 29.04 -0.87 -6.05
N GLY A 104 28.39 0.29 -6.09
CA GLY A 104 27.93 0.92 -7.32
C GLY A 104 26.68 0.31 -7.97
N GLN A 105 26.12 -0.79 -7.46
CA GLN A 105 24.94 -1.46 -8.05
C GLN A 105 23.62 -1.21 -7.30
N ALA A 106 23.63 -0.53 -6.15
CA ALA A 106 22.43 -0.33 -5.33
C ALA A 106 21.29 0.35 -6.13
N VAL A 107 21.59 1.45 -6.83
CA VAL A 107 20.60 2.19 -7.62
C VAL A 107 20.05 1.36 -8.79
N SER A 108 20.92 0.62 -9.50
CA SER A 108 20.49 -0.17 -10.66
C SER A 108 19.60 -1.34 -10.24
N ARG A 109 19.94 -2.03 -9.15
CA ARG A 109 19.14 -3.14 -8.60
C ARG A 109 17.81 -2.66 -8.02
N ALA A 110 17.83 -1.59 -7.22
CA ALA A 110 16.62 -0.97 -6.70
C ALA A 110 15.69 -0.53 -7.84
N GLY A 111 16.23 0.16 -8.86
CA GLY A 111 15.47 0.60 -10.02
C GLY A 111 14.91 -0.55 -10.84
N ALA A 112 15.66 -1.65 -11.01
CA ALA A 112 15.17 -2.84 -11.71
C ALA A 112 13.98 -3.48 -10.99
N PHE A 113 14.07 -3.62 -9.66
CA PHE A 113 12.98 -4.14 -8.84
C PHE A 113 11.72 -3.26 -8.91
N LEU A 114 11.87 -1.94 -8.73
CA LEU A 114 10.74 -1.01 -8.80
C LEU A 114 10.09 -0.99 -10.19
N ARG A 115 10.87 -1.10 -11.28
CA ARG A 115 10.31 -1.24 -12.64
C ARG A 115 9.54 -2.54 -12.80
N ALA A 116 10.05 -3.65 -12.28
CA ALA A 116 9.36 -4.94 -12.34
C ALA A 116 8.02 -4.90 -11.58
N VAL A 117 8.00 -4.28 -10.40
CA VAL A 117 6.76 -4.04 -9.63
C VAL A 117 5.80 -3.13 -10.42
N ASN A 118 6.29 -2.00 -10.92
CA ASN A 118 5.43 -1.06 -11.67
C ASN A 118 4.85 -1.68 -12.96
N ALA A 119 5.56 -2.61 -13.60
CA ALA A 119 5.09 -3.27 -14.83
C ALA A 119 3.91 -4.23 -14.60
N VAL A 120 3.72 -4.72 -13.36
CA VAL A 120 2.64 -5.66 -13.02
C VAL A 120 1.48 -5.00 -12.31
N MET A 121 1.66 -3.74 -11.90
CA MET A 121 0.58 -2.88 -11.48
C MET A 121 -0.15 -2.40 -12.74
N SER A 122 -1.46 -2.64 -12.80
CA SER A 122 -2.29 -1.97 -13.81
C SER A 122 -2.09 -0.45 -13.68
N PRO A 123 -2.10 0.32 -14.77
CA PRO A 123 -2.12 1.77 -14.65
C PRO A 123 -3.30 2.11 -13.74
N ALA A 124 -3.00 2.66 -12.56
CA ALA A 124 -4.01 3.23 -11.70
C ALA A 124 -4.84 4.12 -12.62
N THR A 125 -6.16 3.87 -12.70
CA THR A 125 -7.09 4.78 -13.35
C THR A 125 -6.67 6.16 -12.86
N ARG A 126 -6.08 6.98 -13.74
CA ARG A 126 -5.84 8.41 -13.50
C ARG A 126 -7.22 9.05 -13.43
N GLY A 127 -7.98 8.71 -12.41
CA GLY A 127 -9.11 9.47 -11.98
C GLY A 127 -8.51 10.66 -11.28
N GLU A 128 -8.50 11.79 -11.98
CA GLU A 128 -9.04 13.00 -11.39
C GLU A 128 -10.33 12.61 -10.66
N ARG A 129 -10.19 12.19 -9.40
CA ARG A 129 -11.32 12.09 -8.48
C ARG A 129 -11.39 13.50 -7.88
N PRO A 130 -12.56 14.18 -8.02
CA PRO A 130 -12.69 15.62 -7.83
C PRO A 130 -12.19 16.12 -6.49
#